data_AF-A0A8T6M421-F1
#
_entry.id   AF-A0A8T6M421-F1
#
_cell.length_a   1.000
_cell.length_b   1.000
_cell.length_c   1.000
_cell.angle_alpha   90.00
_cell.angle_beta   90.00
_cell.angle_gamma   90.00
#
_symmetry.space_group_name_H-M   'P 1'
#
loop_
_entity.id
_entity.type
_entity.pdbx_description
1 polymer ?
#
loop_
_entity_poly.entity_id
_entity_poly.type
_entity_poly.pdbx_seq_one_letter_code
_entity_poly.pdbx_strand_id
1 'polypeptide(L)'
;LTCNDACTTNTQCSNINPYWTCDATSNKCRLAINPTSTTCEVEVLDCNDACNTDAECSAVNPDWICNGANKCVLASNPTSTTCAEEVNNVTCDDLTGTLTAGTIADQTTEMNYSLTYSGGTQVTSAQVTIHGNFDGPGWVDTWANLGVDTILTDGVFSGTTTYDDIIDLLVATGHDRQQIIDEGVIYSADVYSAAGFCQSDNTLSISGEVCEFNSKCQGLIELKATDTTELSCNDSCTTNAQCSDVNSNWYCDPDSDKCRRESNPTSTNCAVKIVNDDSDDPAAIVGCNETCVTNSDCTNNDHICVTTADGSNRCRLESYTSSVSCVLPTGATPQPSLPPALPQTGPEDWLNWLKAGLITLGIGSVLFFLL
;
A
#
# COMPACT_ATOMS: atom_id res chain seq x y z
N LEU A 1 15.06 -7.18 68.46
CA LEU A 1 15.68 -8.47 68.12
C LEU A 1 16.32 -8.33 66.75
N THR A 2 17.46 -8.96 66.53
CA THR A 2 18.07 -9.17 65.21
C THR A 2 17.80 -10.60 64.74
N CYS A 3 18.17 -10.90 63.48
CA CYS A 3 18.13 -12.26 63.00
C CYS A 3 18.96 -13.17 63.91
N ASN A 4 18.42 -14.34 64.28
CA ASN A 4 19.03 -15.27 65.25
C ASN A 4 18.96 -14.90 66.73
N ASP A 5 18.40 -13.74 67.10
CA ASP A 5 18.18 -13.47 68.52
C ASP A 5 17.19 -14.49 69.11
N ALA A 6 17.40 -14.84 70.37
CA ALA A 6 16.53 -15.76 71.08
C ALA A 6 15.10 -15.19 71.23
N CYS A 7 14.09 -16.05 71.11
CA CYS A 7 12.69 -15.69 71.26
C CYS A 7 11.91 -16.76 72.04
N THR A 8 10.75 -16.39 72.54
CA THR A 8 9.79 -17.29 73.20
C THR A 8 8.40 -17.27 72.55
N THR A 9 8.08 -16.25 71.75
CA THR A 9 6.80 -16.15 71.03
C THR A 9 6.98 -15.55 69.63
N ASN A 10 6.10 -15.90 68.69
CA ASN A 10 6.08 -15.32 67.35
C ASN A 10 5.91 -13.80 67.38
N THR A 11 5.10 -13.29 68.31
CA THR A 11 4.86 -11.85 68.48
C THR A 11 6.14 -11.05 68.75
N GLN A 12 7.13 -11.63 69.44
CA GLN A 12 8.40 -10.94 69.66
C GLN A 12 9.15 -10.71 68.35
N CYS A 13 9.15 -11.70 67.45
CA CYS A 13 9.82 -11.62 66.16
C CYS A 13 9.01 -10.77 65.16
N SER A 14 7.69 -10.99 65.09
CA SER A 14 6.81 -10.30 64.13
C SER A 14 6.67 -8.81 64.40
N ASN A 15 6.84 -8.36 65.66
CA ASN A 15 6.90 -6.94 66.02
C ASN A 15 8.16 -6.23 65.48
N ILE A 16 9.24 -6.96 65.20
CA ILE A 16 10.46 -6.41 64.61
C ILE A 16 10.37 -6.45 63.08
N ASN A 17 9.97 -7.60 62.54
CA ASN A 17 9.76 -7.79 61.11
C ASN A 17 8.54 -8.70 60.93
N PRO A 18 7.48 -8.27 60.23
CA PRO A 18 6.23 -9.02 60.12
C PRO A 18 6.40 -10.40 59.45
N TYR A 19 7.50 -10.62 58.72
CA TYR A 19 7.83 -11.90 58.08
C TYR A 19 8.62 -12.84 58.99
N TRP A 20 8.97 -12.42 60.20
CA TRP A 20 9.72 -13.24 61.14
C TRP A 20 8.81 -14.00 62.10
N THR A 21 9.14 -15.27 62.32
CA THR A 21 8.51 -16.15 63.31
C THR A 21 9.56 -16.65 64.31
N CYS A 22 9.10 -17.10 65.48
CA CYS A 22 9.99 -17.74 66.43
C CYS A 22 10.10 -19.23 66.06
N ASP A 23 11.25 -19.65 65.54
CA ASP A 23 11.47 -21.04 65.16
C ASP A 23 11.41 -21.94 66.41
N ALA A 24 10.46 -22.87 66.43
CA ALA A 24 10.19 -23.71 67.60
C ALA A 24 11.35 -24.67 67.93
N THR A 25 12.19 -25.01 66.94
CA THR A 25 13.32 -25.92 67.13
C THR A 25 14.51 -25.22 67.80
N SER A 26 14.86 -24.03 67.33
CA SER A 26 16.04 -23.28 67.78
C SER A 26 15.76 -22.18 68.79
N ASN A 27 14.49 -21.83 69.02
CA ASN A 27 14.04 -20.68 69.82
C ASN A 27 14.70 -19.37 69.36
N LYS A 28 14.80 -19.16 68.05
CA LYS A 28 15.40 -17.96 67.44
C LYS A 28 14.45 -17.29 66.46
N CYS A 29 14.52 -15.96 66.36
CA CYS A 29 13.80 -15.24 65.30
C CYS A 29 14.38 -15.59 63.93
N ARG A 30 13.50 -16.03 63.04
CA ARG A 30 13.79 -16.52 61.70
C ARG A 30 12.76 -16.01 60.70
N LEU A 31 13.14 -15.96 59.43
CA LEU A 31 12.19 -15.73 58.36
C LEU A 31 11.19 -16.90 58.30
N ALA A 32 9.88 -16.63 58.28
CA ALA A 32 8.86 -17.67 58.34
C ALA A 32 8.93 -18.65 57.15
N ILE A 33 9.34 -18.14 55.98
CA ILE A 33 9.47 -18.91 54.74
C ILE A 33 10.81 -19.66 54.63
N ASN A 34 11.81 -19.33 55.45
CA ASN A 34 13.12 -19.98 55.45
C ASN A 34 13.69 -20.06 56.88
N PRO A 35 13.14 -20.96 57.73
CA PRO A 35 13.52 -21.04 59.14
C PRO A 35 14.96 -21.57 59.36
N THR A 36 15.59 -22.13 58.34
CA THR A 36 16.98 -22.60 58.39
C THR A 36 18.00 -21.51 58.06
N SER A 37 17.58 -20.40 57.43
CA SER A 37 18.46 -19.28 57.10
C SER A 37 19.10 -18.67 58.35
N THR A 38 20.43 -18.59 58.34
CA THR A 38 21.22 -17.95 59.40
C THR A 38 21.40 -16.46 59.18
N THR A 39 21.06 -15.92 58.01
CA THR A 39 21.10 -14.48 57.73
C THR A 39 19.71 -13.83 57.84
N CYS A 40 18.64 -14.63 57.84
CA CYS A 40 17.25 -14.18 57.73
C CYS A 40 17.01 -13.27 56.52
N GLU A 41 17.83 -13.42 55.49
CA GLU A 41 17.57 -12.89 54.17
C GLU A 41 16.72 -13.92 53.41
N VAL A 42 15.88 -13.40 52.51
CA VAL A 42 15.17 -14.25 51.56
C VAL A 42 16.23 -14.88 50.67
N GLU A 43 16.23 -16.21 50.59
CA GLU A 43 17.06 -16.91 49.61
C GLU A 43 16.59 -16.47 48.23
N VAL A 44 17.47 -15.81 47.48
CA VAL A 44 17.17 -15.37 46.12
C VAL A 44 17.18 -16.63 45.27
N LEU A 45 16.00 -17.20 45.03
CA LEU A 45 15.84 -18.30 44.09
C LEU A 45 15.84 -17.74 42.67
N ASP A 46 16.69 -18.28 41.82
CA ASP A 46 16.66 -18.08 40.39
C ASP A 46 15.74 -19.10 39.70
N CYS A 47 15.43 -18.85 38.43
CA CYS A 47 14.69 -19.79 37.61
C CYS A 47 15.40 -21.15 37.58
N ASN A 48 14.67 -22.25 37.76
CA ASN A 48 15.19 -23.61 37.86
C ASN A 48 16.06 -23.89 39.10
N ASP A 49 16.01 -23.05 40.13
CA ASP A 49 16.54 -23.43 41.44
C ASP A 49 15.69 -24.51 42.09
N ALA A 50 16.32 -25.26 43.00
CA ALA A 50 15.64 -26.32 43.72
C ALA A 50 14.60 -25.77 44.70
N CYS A 51 13.46 -26.42 44.80
CA CYS A 51 12.38 -26.06 45.72
C CYS A 51 11.73 -27.31 46.32
N ASN A 52 11.02 -27.13 47.42
CA ASN A 52 10.22 -28.16 48.08
C ASN A 52 8.72 -27.85 48.02
N THR A 53 8.34 -26.57 47.89
CA THR A 53 6.94 -26.14 47.88
C THR A 53 6.73 -24.92 46.98
N ASP A 54 5.51 -24.75 46.46
CA ASP A 54 5.11 -23.55 45.69
C ASP A 54 5.29 -22.25 46.49
N ALA A 55 5.18 -22.31 47.82
CA ALA A 55 5.35 -21.16 48.70
C ALA A 55 6.78 -20.60 48.66
N GLU A 56 7.78 -21.44 48.40
CA GLU A 56 9.18 -21.00 48.26
C GLU A 56 9.35 -20.20 46.95
N CYS A 57 8.84 -20.71 45.83
CA CYS A 57 8.96 -20.06 44.53
C CYS A 57 8.08 -18.79 44.41
N SER A 58 6.83 -18.87 44.89
CA SER A 58 5.88 -17.75 44.85
C SER A 58 6.26 -16.57 45.76
N ALA A 59 7.12 -16.80 46.76
CA ALA A 59 7.70 -15.74 47.57
C ALA A 59 8.72 -14.88 46.78
N VAL A 60 9.33 -15.43 45.73
CA VAL A 60 10.25 -14.72 44.84
C VAL A 60 9.53 -14.11 43.65
N ASN A 61 8.67 -14.89 42.99
CA ASN A 61 7.81 -14.43 41.91
C ASN A 61 6.43 -15.11 42.03
N PRO A 62 5.33 -14.35 42.20
CA PRO A 62 4.00 -14.91 42.43
C PRO A 62 3.50 -15.86 41.32
N ASP A 63 4.07 -15.78 40.11
CA ASP A 63 3.71 -16.64 38.98
C ASP A 63 4.55 -17.93 38.93
N TRP A 64 5.51 -18.10 39.82
CA TRP A 64 6.34 -19.30 39.89
C TRP A 64 5.76 -20.38 40.79
N ILE A 65 5.88 -21.63 40.35
CA ILE A 65 5.47 -22.84 41.06
C ILE A 65 6.66 -23.78 41.21
N CYS A 66 6.60 -24.69 42.19
CA CYS A 66 7.55 -25.77 42.34
C CYS A 66 7.05 -26.98 41.56
N ASN A 67 7.66 -27.28 40.40
CA ASN A 67 7.18 -28.37 39.56
C ASN A 67 7.47 -29.76 40.16
N GLY A 68 6.96 -30.82 39.53
CA GLY A 68 7.18 -32.21 39.96
C GLY A 68 8.64 -32.69 39.94
N ALA A 69 9.57 -31.88 39.41
CA ALA A 69 11.01 -32.11 39.45
C ALA A 69 11.72 -31.31 40.57
N ASN A 70 10.95 -30.69 41.48
CA ASN A 70 11.45 -29.84 42.57
C ASN A 70 12.24 -28.64 42.05
N LYS A 71 11.71 -27.97 41.02
CA LYS A 71 12.31 -26.79 40.39
C LYS A 71 11.34 -25.60 40.35
N CYS A 72 11.80 -24.40 40.71
CA CYS A 72 11.01 -23.18 40.55
C CYS A 72 10.90 -22.82 39.07
N VAL A 73 9.68 -22.85 38.54
CA VAL A 73 9.36 -22.59 37.13
C VAL A 73 8.13 -21.70 37.01
N LEU A 74 7.98 -21.04 35.87
CA LEU A 74 6.79 -20.25 35.57
C LEU A 74 5.56 -21.15 35.39
N ALA A 75 4.45 -20.86 36.06
CA ALA A 75 3.24 -21.69 36.01
C ALA A 75 2.65 -21.83 34.60
N SER A 76 2.74 -20.78 33.78
CA SER A 76 2.26 -20.77 32.39
C SER A 76 3.18 -21.51 31.42
N ASN A 77 4.46 -21.70 31.78
CA ASN A 77 5.46 -22.38 30.94
C ASN A 77 6.44 -23.20 31.80
N PRO A 78 5.98 -24.32 32.39
CA PRO A 78 6.76 -25.10 33.36
C PRO A 78 7.97 -25.84 32.74
N THR A 79 8.09 -25.85 31.41
CA THR A 79 9.24 -26.41 30.69
C THR A 79 10.31 -25.38 30.31
N SER A 80 10.07 -24.10 30.61
CA SER A 80 11.00 -23.00 30.30
C SER A 80 12.31 -23.10 31.07
N THR A 81 13.44 -23.07 30.37
CA THR A 81 14.77 -23.00 31.00
C THR A 81 15.09 -21.59 31.52
N THR A 82 14.32 -20.59 31.13
CA THR A 82 14.52 -19.18 31.50
C THR A 82 13.39 -18.60 32.35
N CYS A 83 12.30 -19.37 32.56
CA CYS A 83 11.08 -18.92 33.23
C CYS A 83 10.47 -17.67 32.59
N ALA A 84 10.76 -17.45 31.30
CA ALA A 84 10.02 -16.53 30.47
C ALA A 84 8.71 -17.18 30.03
N GLU A 85 7.68 -16.37 29.83
CA GLU A 85 6.47 -16.80 29.15
C GLU A 85 6.84 -17.46 27.82
N GLU A 86 6.09 -18.49 27.45
CA GLU A 86 6.21 -19.02 26.10
C GLU A 86 5.77 -17.90 25.16
N VAL A 87 6.74 -17.25 24.52
CA VAL A 87 6.44 -16.47 23.32
C VAL A 87 5.91 -17.51 22.36
N ASN A 88 4.59 -17.62 22.27
CA ASN A 88 3.90 -18.33 21.21
C ASN A 88 4.32 -17.63 19.92
N ASN A 89 5.52 -17.97 19.44
CA ASN A 89 5.92 -17.73 18.08
C ASN A 89 4.97 -18.58 17.27
N VAL A 90 3.81 -18.00 16.96
CA VAL A 90 2.99 -18.45 15.85
C VAL A 90 3.87 -18.25 14.63
N THR A 91 4.63 -19.29 14.28
CA THR A 91 5.28 -19.32 12.98
C THR A 91 4.16 -19.63 12.00
N CYS A 92 3.78 -18.63 11.22
CA CYS A 92 2.88 -18.79 10.08
C CYS A 92 3.65 -19.46 8.92
N ASP A 93 4.25 -20.63 9.16
CA ASP A 93 5.10 -21.31 8.18
C ASP A 93 4.30 -21.86 6.98
N ASP A 94 2.96 -21.92 7.09
CA ASP A 94 2.10 -22.57 6.11
C ASP A 94 1.01 -21.67 5.50
N LEU A 95 1.17 -20.33 5.55
CA LEU A 95 0.22 -19.45 4.87
C LEU A 95 0.52 -19.45 3.36
N THR A 96 0.02 -20.47 2.65
CA THR A 96 0.10 -20.53 1.19
C THR A 96 -1.23 -20.13 0.57
N GLY A 97 -1.19 -19.21 -0.39
CA GLY A 97 -2.33 -18.85 -1.21
C GLY A 97 -1.93 -18.64 -2.67
N THR A 98 -2.81 -19.03 -3.58
CA THR A 98 -2.71 -18.69 -5.00
C THR A 98 -3.70 -17.60 -5.31
N LEU A 99 -3.21 -16.42 -5.71
CA LEU A 99 -4.04 -15.46 -6.43
C LEU A 99 -4.07 -15.91 -7.89
N THR A 100 -5.25 -16.27 -8.39
CA THR A 100 -5.39 -16.63 -9.81
C THR A 100 -6.09 -15.46 -10.48
N ALA A 101 -5.33 -14.63 -11.20
CA ALA A 101 -5.92 -13.60 -12.05
C ALA A 101 -6.32 -14.22 -13.40
N GLY A 102 -7.49 -13.85 -13.93
CA GLY A 102 -7.79 -14.04 -15.34
C GLY A 102 -6.74 -13.32 -16.20
N THR A 103 -6.47 -13.83 -17.40
CA THR A 103 -5.27 -13.51 -18.20
C THR A 103 -5.07 -12.05 -18.59
N ILE A 104 -6.04 -11.18 -18.37
CA ILE A 104 -5.92 -9.71 -18.33
C ILE A 104 -7.01 -9.28 -17.33
N ALA A 105 -6.64 -8.67 -16.20
CA ALA A 105 -7.64 -8.22 -15.24
C ALA A 105 -8.34 -6.98 -15.79
N ASP A 106 -9.54 -7.13 -16.34
CA ASP A 106 -10.45 -6.03 -16.60
C ASP A 106 -11.29 -5.71 -15.34
N GLN A 107 -12.11 -4.65 -15.41
CA GLN A 107 -12.98 -4.23 -14.29
C GLN A 107 -13.94 -5.31 -13.80
N THR A 108 -14.17 -6.37 -14.59
CA THR A 108 -15.05 -7.50 -14.24
C THR A 108 -14.30 -8.73 -13.74
N THR A 109 -12.96 -8.66 -13.69
CA THR A 109 -12.14 -9.80 -13.30
C THR A 109 -12.29 -10.09 -11.81
N GLU A 110 -12.83 -11.26 -11.52
CA GLU A 110 -12.98 -11.77 -10.17
C GLU A 110 -11.62 -12.29 -9.67
N MET A 111 -11.11 -11.67 -8.61
CA MET A 111 -9.90 -12.14 -7.95
C MET A 111 -10.28 -13.12 -6.85
N ASN A 112 -9.90 -14.36 -7.07
CA ASN A 112 -10.08 -15.44 -6.11
C ASN A 112 -8.79 -15.57 -5.30
N TYR A 113 -8.92 -15.52 -3.98
CA TYR A 113 -7.84 -15.82 -3.05
C TYR A 113 -8.27 -16.92 -2.09
N SER A 114 -7.38 -17.88 -1.88
CA SER A 114 -7.53 -18.95 -0.90
C SER A 114 -6.36 -18.88 0.06
N LEU A 115 -6.67 -18.90 1.34
CA LEU A 115 -5.76 -18.78 2.46
C LEU A 115 -5.96 -20.06 3.29
N THR A 116 -5.01 -20.98 3.18
CA THR A 116 -5.02 -22.20 3.99
C THR A 116 -4.16 -21.99 5.22
N TYR A 117 -4.66 -22.36 6.40
CA TYR A 117 -3.91 -22.28 7.65
C TYR A 117 -3.80 -23.68 8.27
N SER A 118 -2.57 -24.16 8.49
CA SER A 118 -2.29 -25.39 9.23
C SER A 118 -1.58 -25.07 10.54
N GLY A 119 -2.32 -24.52 11.49
CA GLY A 119 -1.86 -24.39 12.88
C GLY A 119 -3.01 -24.68 13.85
N GLY A 120 -2.70 -25.15 15.06
CA GLY A 120 -3.71 -25.46 16.08
C GLY A 120 -4.39 -24.23 16.72
N THR A 121 -3.93 -23.03 16.38
CA THR A 121 -4.37 -21.77 17.01
C THR A 121 -5.43 -21.08 16.15
N GLN A 122 -6.53 -20.63 16.74
CA GLN A 122 -7.56 -19.89 16.00
C GLN A 122 -6.99 -18.56 15.48
N VAL A 123 -6.95 -18.38 14.16
CA VAL A 123 -6.73 -17.07 13.54
C VAL A 123 -8.05 -16.31 13.60
N THR A 124 -8.16 -15.26 14.39
CA THR A 124 -9.43 -14.53 14.57
C THR A 124 -9.68 -13.47 13.50
N SER A 125 -8.64 -13.05 12.79
CA SER A 125 -8.71 -12.09 11.67
C SER A 125 -7.48 -12.22 10.77
N ALA A 126 -7.66 -11.95 9.48
CA ALA A 126 -6.62 -11.88 8.47
C ALA A 126 -6.81 -10.62 7.62
N GLN A 127 -5.73 -9.93 7.30
CA GLN A 127 -5.76 -8.76 6.43
C GLN A 127 -5.02 -9.07 5.14
N VAL A 128 -5.62 -8.75 3.98
CA VAL A 128 -4.96 -8.84 2.69
C VAL A 128 -4.63 -7.42 2.22
N THR A 129 -3.35 -7.10 2.18
CA THR A 129 -2.84 -5.83 1.65
C THR A 129 -2.45 -6.05 0.20
N ILE A 130 -2.94 -5.21 -0.71
CA ILE A 130 -2.64 -5.32 -2.12
C ILE A 130 -1.68 -4.20 -2.50
N HIS A 131 -0.55 -4.56 -3.10
CA HIS A 131 0.47 -3.64 -3.57
C HIS A 131 0.35 -3.48 -5.08
N GLY A 132 0.26 -2.22 -5.52
CA GLY A 132 0.25 -1.87 -6.94
C GLY A 132 1.27 -0.78 -7.26
N ASN A 133 1.82 -0.85 -8.47
CA ASN A 133 2.64 0.22 -9.04
C ASN A 133 1.68 1.06 -9.84
N PHE A 134 1.39 2.24 -9.32
CA PHE A 134 0.52 3.21 -9.95
C PHE A 134 1.45 4.32 -10.41
N ASP A 135 2.00 4.18 -11.63
CA ASP A 135 3.02 5.08 -12.16
C ASP A 135 2.41 6.44 -12.56
N GLY A 136 2.16 7.27 -11.56
CA GLY A 136 1.63 8.63 -11.72
C GLY A 136 2.50 9.71 -11.05
N PRO A 137 2.43 10.97 -11.49
CA PRO A 137 3.09 12.07 -10.78
C PRO A 137 2.45 12.28 -9.38
N GLY A 138 3.20 11.96 -8.33
CA GLY A 138 2.78 12.12 -6.92
C GLY A 138 2.68 10.84 -6.10
N TRP A 139 2.93 9.68 -6.71
CA TRP A 139 2.84 8.38 -6.05
C TRP A 139 4.19 8.04 -5.41
N VAL A 140 4.29 8.21 -4.10
CA VAL A 140 5.34 7.61 -3.26
C VAL A 140 4.66 6.56 -2.38
N ASP A 141 4.88 5.28 -2.70
CA ASP A 141 4.52 4.10 -1.89
C ASP A 141 3.15 4.16 -1.17
N THR A 142 2.07 4.32 -1.92
CA THR A 142 0.71 4.25 -1.35
C THR A 142 0.19 2.81 -1.35
N TRP A 143 -0.35 2.38 -0.21
CA TRP A 143 -0.83 1.04 0.08
C TRP A 143 -2.35 1.05 0.21
N ALA A 144 -3.03 0.08 -0.41
CA ALA A 144 -4.44 -0.19 -0.16
C ALA A 144 -4.56 -1.43 0.73
N ASN A 145 -5.18 -1.22 1.90
CA ASN A 145 -5.49 -2.30 2.83
C ASN A 145 -6.93 -2.75 2.62
N LEU A 146 -7.11 -3.93 2.03
CA LEU A 146 -8.41 -4.60 2.05
C LEU A 146 -8.55 -5.29 3.41
N GLY A 147 -9.15 -4.59 4.38
CA GLY A 147 -9.52 -5.20 5.65
C GLY A 147 -10.70 -6.14 5.43
N VAL A 148 -10.48 -7.45 5.58
CA VAL A 148 -11.56 -8.43 5.51
C VAL A 148 -11.81 -8.99 6.90
N ASP A 149 -12.72 -8.35 7.64
CA ASP A 149 -13.14 -8.83 8.96
C ASP A 149 -14.06 -10.04 8.81
N THR A 150 -13.49 -11.25 8.85
CA THR A 150 -14.27 -12.48 8.96
C THR A 150 -13.69 -13.38 10.05
N ILE A 151 -14.54 -13.81 10.99
CA ILE A 151 -14.16 -14.74 12.06
C ILE A 151 -14.01 -16.14 11.45
N LEU A 152 -12.84 -16.77 11.65
CA LEU A 152 -12.57 -18.11 11.14
C LEU A 152 -13.03 -19.19 12.11
N THR A 153 -13.80 -20.13 11.57
CA THR A 153 -14.00 -21.47 12.13
C THR A 153 -13.74 -22.45 10.98
N ASP A 154 -12.71 -23.30 11.10
CA ASP A 154 -12.36 -24.42 10.20
C ASP A 154 -11.49 -24.17 8.93
N GLY A 155 -10.29 -23.61 9.12
CA GLY A 155 -9.09 -24.07 8.39
C GLY A 155 -8.87 -23.68 6.93
N VAL A 156 -9.85 -23.10 6.23
CA VAL A 156 -9.66 -22.51 4.90
C VAL A 156 -10.46 -21.21 4.78
N PHE A 157 -9.76 -20.11 4.52
CA PHE A 157 -10.37 -18.84 4.11
C PHE A 157 -10.41 -18.80 2.59
N SER A 158 -11.57 -18.51 2.03
CA SER A 158 -11.71 -18.20 0.61
C SER A 158 -12.62 -16.98 0.49
N GLY A 159 -12.16 -15.93 -0.18
CA GLY A 159 -12.98 -14.77 -0.50
C GLY A 159 -12.89 -14.46 -1.99
N THR A 160 -13.91 -13.77 -2.49
CA THR A 160 -13.88 -13.17 -3.82
C THR A 160 -14.02 -11.67 -3.66
N THR A 161 -13.22 -10.94 -4.42
CA THR A 161 -13.34 -9.49 -4.57
C THR A 161 -13.16 -9.17 -6.05
N THR A 162 -13.83 -8.13 -6.53
CA THR A 162 -13.65 -7.68 -7.91
C THR A 162 -12.55 -6.63 -7.99
N TYR A 163 -11.94 -6.49 -9.16
CA TYR A 163 -11.00 -5.40 -9.42
C TYR A 163 -11.65 -4.02 -9.20
N ASP A 164 -12.94 -3.88 -9.51
CA ASP A 164 -13.69 -2.64 -9.29
C ASP A 164 -13.88 -2.31 -7.80
N ASP A 165 -14.08 -3.31 -6.93
CA ASP A 165 -14.14 -3.09 -5.47
C ASP A 165 -12.83 -2.51 -4.92
N ILE A 166 -11.69 -2.94 -5.48
CA ILE A 166 -10.36 -2.45 -5.09
C ILE A 166 -10.13 -1.04 -5.63
N ILE A 167 -10.56 -0.77 -6.87
CA ILE A 167 -10.56 0.58 -7.43
C ILE A 167 -11.40 1.49 -6.54
N ASP A 168 -12.60 1.09 -6.14
CA ASP A 168 -13.48 1.90 -5.29
C ASP A 168 -12.86 2.19 -3.92
N LEU A 169 -12.18 1.21 -3.33
CA LEU A 169 -11.45 1.42 -2.08
C LEU A 169 -10.32 2.46 -2.24
N LEU A 170 -9.53 2.37 -3.31
CA LEU A 170 -8.48 3.32 -3.62
C LEU A 170 -9.04 4.72 -3.92
N VAL A 171 -10.14 4.80 -4.66
CA VAL A 171 -10.83 6.07 -4.92
C VAL A 171 -11.33 6.69 -3.62
N ALA A 172 -11.85 5.88 -2.69
CA ALA A 172 -12.27 6.34 -1.37
C ALA A 172 -11.11 6.87 -0.51
N THR A 173 -9.87 6.41 -0.72
CA THR A 173 -8.67 6.97 -0.08
C THR A 173 -8.08 8.18 -0.81
N GLY A 174 -8.73 8.66 -1.87
CA GLY A 174 -8.40 9.90 -2.58
C GLY A 174 -7.64 9.73 -3.89
N HIS A 175 -7.58 8.52 -4.43
CA HIS A 175 -6.91 8.26 -5.72
C HIS A 175 -7.86 8.52 -6.92
N ASP A 176 -7.28 8.87 -8.08
CA ASP A 176 -8.05 9.06 -9.31
C ASP A 176 -8.40 7.72 -9.97
N ARG A 177 -9.69 7.52 -10.23
CA ARG A 177 -10.23 6.27 -10.78
C ARG A 177 -9.67 5.94 -12.16
N GLN A 178 -9.56 6.95 -13.03
CA GLN A 178 -9.15 6.75 -14.42
C GLN A 178 -7.66 6.43 -14.48
N GLN A 179 -6.86 7.10 -13.66
CA GLN A 179 -5.43 6.80 -13.54
C GLN A 179 -5.15 5.37 -13.05
N ILE A 180 -5.92 4.86 -12.08
CA ILE A 180 -5.78 3.47 -11.63
C ILE A 180 -6.11 2.48 -12.76
N ILE A 181 -7.14 2.76 -13.55
CA ILE A 181 -7.55 1.91 -14.68
C ILE A 181 -6.48 1.93 -15.79
N ASP A 182 -5.90 3.09 -16.07
CA ASP A 182 -4.98 3.26 -17.19
C ASP A 182 -3.54 2.85 -16.87
N GLU A 183 -3.10 3.00 -15.60
CA GLU A 183 -1.70 2.87 -15.19
C GLU A 183 -1.47 1.85 -14.05
N GLY A 184 -2.52 1.35 -13.39
CA GLY A 184 -2.42 0.54 -12.17
C GLY A 184 -2.06 -0.93 -12.43
N VAL A 185 -0.85 -1.33 -12.07
CA VAL A 185 -0.43 -2.74 -12.05
C VAL A 185 -0.40 -3.26 -10.62
N ILE A 186 -1.26 -4.22 -10.28
CA ILE A 186 -1.15 -4.95 -9.00
C ILE A 186 0.00 -5.95 -9.12
N TYR A 187 1.02 -5.85 -8.26
CA TYR A 187 2.22 -6.70 -8.33
C TYR A 187 2.38 -7.69 -7.17
N SER A 188 1.79 -7.42 -6.00
CA SER A 188 1.79 -8.38 -4.89
C SER A 188 0.61 -8.20 -3.95
N ALA A 189 0.34 -9.24 -3.17
CA ALA A 189 -0.55 -9.15 -2.02
C ALA A 189 0.15 -9.75 -0.80
N ASP A 190 0.18 -8.98 0.29
CA ASP A 190 0.70 -9.42 1.58
C ASP A 190 -0.47 -9.82 2.48
N VAL A 191 -0.32 -10.89 3.26
CA VAL A 191 -1.33 -11.31 4.22
C VAL A 191 -0.78 -11.25 5.64
N TYR A 192 -1.41 -10.43 6.47
CA TYR A 192 -1.04 -10.26 7.87
C TYR A 192 -1.99 -11.05 8.77
N SER A 193 -1.44 -11.96 9.60
CA SER A 193 -2.19 -12.57 10.68
C SER A 193 -2.38 -11.55 11.80
N ALA A 194 -3.61 -11.18 12.11
CA ALA A 194 -3.90 -10.15 13.10
C ALA A 194 -3.93 -10.70 14.54
N ALA A 195 -2.80 -11.26 14.97
CA ALA A 195 -2.56 -11.47 16.39
C ALA A 195 -2.21 -10.10 17.02
N GLY A 196 -3.25 -9.33 17.36
CA GLY A 196 -3.13 -8.04 18.07
C GLY A 196 -3.15 -6.83 17.13
N PHE A 197 -4.31 -6.19 16.98
CA PHE A 197 -4.43 -4.90 16.30
C PHE A 197 -4.11 -3.73 17.24
N CYS A 198 -3.13 -2.92 16.87
CA CYS A 198 -2.96 -1.53 17.28
C CYS A 198 -3.08 -0.66 16.00
N GLN A 199 -4.23 0.01 15.77
CA GLN A 199 -4.34 1.11 14.81
C GLN A 199 -4.57 2.41 15.58
N SER A 200 -3.65 3.37 15.45
CA SER A 200 -3.71 4.60 16.25
C SER A 200 -4.72 5.64 15.73
N ASP A 201 -5.28 5.52 14.53
CA ASP A 201 -6.00 6.68 13.96
C ASP A 201 -7.23 6.33 13.09
N ASN A 202 -8.12 5.47 13.61
CA ASN A 202 -9.40 6.01 14.13
C ASN A 202 -10.28 4.95 14.84
N THR A 203 -9.70 4.47 15.94
CA THR A 203 -10.32 4.05 17.21
C THR A 203 -10.97 2.67 17.33
N LEU A 204 -10.17 1.72 17.83
CA LEU A 204 -10.58 0.85 18.95
C LEU A 204 -9.40 0.75 19.95
N SER A 205 -9.66 1.06 21.21
CA SER A 205 -8.69 1.02 22.31
C SER A 205 -8.83 -0.29 23.09
N ILE A 206 -7.74 -1.05 23.21
CA ILE A 206 -7.59 -2.07 24.26
C ILE A 206 -6.36 -1.68 25.08
N SER A 207 -6.55 -1.44 26.38
CA SER A 207 -5.50 -0.97 27.26
C SER A 207 -4.57 -2.12 27.69
N GLY A 208 -3.26 -1.97 27.51
CA GLY A 208 -2.28 -2.60 28.41
C GLY A 208 -1.14 -3.40 27.79
N GLU A 209 -1.13 -3.68 26.48
CA GLU A 209 -0.06 -4.49 25.86
C GLU A 209 0.81 -3.66 24.91
N VAL A 210 2.12 -3.87 24.97
CA VAL A 210 3.10 -3.28 24.07
C VAL A 210 3.04 -4.07 22.75
N CYS A 211 2.48 -3.48 21.70
CA CYS A 211 2.42 -4.07 20.36
C CYS A 211 3.83 -4.13 19.75
N GLU A 212 4.47 -5.31 19.72
CA GLU A 212 5.65 -5.56 18.88
C GLU A 212 5.21 -6.01 17.48
N PHE A 213 5.56 -5.22 16.47
CA PHE A 213 5.31 -5.54 15.06
C PHE A 213 6.23 -6.71 14.65
N ASN A 214 5.69 -7.93 14.58
CA ASN A 214 6.46 -9.09 14.15
C ASN A 214 6.37 -9.23 12.62
N SER A 215 7.35 -8.68 11.90
CA SER A 215 7.45 -8.72 10.43
C SER A 215 7.71 -10.13 9.83
N LYS A 216 7.59 -11.21 10.62
CA LYS A 216 7.92 -12.58 10.19
C LYS A 216 6.84 -13.27 9.36
N CYS A 217 5.65 -12.69 9.22
CA CYS A 217 4.56 -13.24 8.39
C CYS A 217 4.52 -12.65 6.97
N GLN A 218 5.66 -12.32 6.38
CA GLN A 218 5.73 -11.89 4.98
C GLN A 218 5.76 -13.12 4.06
N GLY A 219 4.59 -13.57 3.63
CA GLY A 219 4.46 -14.44 2.47
C GLY A 219 4.38 -13.58 1.22
N LEU A 220 5.39 -13.61 0.36
CA LEU A 220 5.34 -12.92 -0.92
C LEU A 220 4.46 -13.75 -1.86
N ILE A 221 3.21 -13.33 -2.08
CA ILE A 221 2.38 -13.92 -3.12
C ILE A 221 2.89 -13.37 -4.45
N GLU A 222 3.77 -14.13 -5.09
CA GLU A 222 4.26 -13.81 -6.43
C GLU A 222 3.09 -13.99 -7.41
N LEU A 223 2.58 -12.87 -7.92
CA LEU A 223 1.61 -12.86 -9.01
C LEU A 223 2.33 -13.34 -10.26
N LYS A 224 2.30 -14.66 -10.49
CA LYS A 224 2.51 -15.16 -11.84
C LYS A 224 1.30 -14.75 -12.66
N ALA A 225 1.40 -13.59 -13.31
CA ALA A 225 0.72 -13.44 -14.59
C ALA A 225 1.06 -14.72 -15.37
N THR A 226 0.05 -15.56 -15.63
CA THR A 226 0.23 -16.65 -16.59
C THR A 226 0.85 -16.01 -17.80
N ASP A 227 2.08 -16.41 -18.10
CA ASP A 227 2.87 -15.94 -19.23
C ASP A 227 2.00 -16.17 -20.47
N THR A 228 1.18 -15.19 -20.78
CA THR A 228 0.59 -15.02 -22.07
C THR A 228 1.81 -14.61 -22.85
N THR A 229 2.48 -15.60 -23.44
CA THR A 229 3.40 -15.36 -24.55
C THR A 229 2.69 -14.35 -25.43
N GLU A 230 3.13 -13.10 -25.34
CA GLU A 230 2.51 -11.97 -26.02
C GLU A 230 2.71 -12.27 -27.49
N LEU A 231 1.70 -12.89 -28.12
CA LEU A 231 1.80 -13.38 -29.48
C LEU A 231 1.95 -12.18 -30.41
N SER A 232 3.18 -11.93 -30.80
CA SER A 232 3.59 -10.91 -31.72
C SER A 232 3.46 -11.39 -33.16
N CYS A 233 3.64 -10.46 -34.10
CA CYS A 233 3.56 -10.77 -35.53
C CYS A 233 4.54 -11.89 -35.90
N ASN A 234 4.08 -12.92 -36.61
CA ASN A 234 4.81 -14.16 -36.95
C ASN A 234 4.94 -15.21 -35.85
N ASP A 235 4.39 -15.00 -34.66
CA ASP A 235 4.38 -16.03 -33.64
C ASP A 235 3.49 -17.20 -34.06
N SER A 236 3.89 -18.40 -33.66
CA SER A 236 3.22 -19.64 -34.05
C SER A 236 1.87 -19.77 -33.36
N CYS A 237 0.83 -20.15 -34.11
CA CYS A 237 -0.53 -20.32 -33.61
C CYS A 237 -1.15 -21.64 -34.11
N THR A 238 -2.19 -22.09 -33.43
CA THR A 238 -3.02 -23.24 -33.84
C THR A 238 -4.48 -22.87 -34.04
N THR A 239 -4.93 -21.74 -33.51
CA THR A 239 -6.31 -21.25 -33.63
C THR A 239 -6.36 -19.74 -33.79
N ASN A 240 -7.42 -19.23 -34.43
CA ASN A 240 -7.62 -17.77 -34.59
C ASN A 240 -7.72 -17.04 -33.24
N ALA A 241 -8.28 -17.69 -32.22
CA ALA A 241 -8.45 -17.11 -30.87
C ALA A 241 -7.12 -16.60 -30.31
N GLN A 242 -6.05 -17.38 -30.46
CA GLN A 242 -4.70 -17.03 -29.98
C GLN A 242 -4.16 -15.73 -30.59
N CYS A 243 -4.55 -15.40 -31.83
CA CYS A 243 -4.09 -14.18 -32.50
C CYS A 243 -5.06 -13.01 -32.30
N SER A 244 -6.36 -13.28 -32.23
CA SER A 244 -7.40 -12.26 -32.07
C SER A 244 -7.40 -11.60 -30.69
N ASP A 245 -6.90 -12.32 -29.68
CA ASP A 245 -6.76 -11.81 -28.31
C ASP A 245 -5.71 -10.68 -28.22
N VAL A 246 -4.70 -10.68 -29.11
CA VAL A 246 -3.68 -9.62 -29.21
C VAL A 246 -4.16 -8.46 -30.08
N ASN A 247 -4.82 -8.77 -31.20
CA ASN A 247 -5.42 -7.76 -32.07
C ASN A 247 -6.59 -8.38 -32.82
N SER A 248 -7.77 -7.76 -32.73
CA SER A 248 -8.99 -8.26 -33.39
C SER A 248 -8.88 -8.38 -34.91
N ASN A 249 -7.89 -7.75 -35.54
CA ASN A 249 -7.62 -7.86 -36.98
C ASN A 249 -6.56 -8.92 -37.33
N TRP A 250 -6.15 -9.74 -36.36
CA TRP A 250 -5.17 -10.80 -36.55
C TRP A 250 -5.87 -12.17 -36.51
N TYR A 251 -5.38 -13.08 -37.35
CA TYR A 251 -5.87 -14.44 -37.44
C TYR A 251 -4.70 -15.40 -37.58
N CYS A 252 -4.96 -16.68 -37.32
CA CYS A 252 -3.96 -17.72 -37.49
C CYS A 252 -3.95 -18.17 -38.96
N ASP A 253 -2.88 -17.83 -39.68
CA ASP A 253 -2.76 -18.18 -41.09
C ASP A 253 -2.59 -19.70 -41.28
N PRO A 254 -3.57 -20.39 -41.88
CA PRO A 254 -3.59 -21.86 -41.96
C PRO A 254 -2.46 -22.44 -42.82
N ASP A 255 -1.84 -21.62 -43.67
CA ASP A 255 -0.74 -22.06 -44.53
C ASP A 255 0.63 -21.95 -43.85
N SER A 256 0.76 -21.05 -42.85
CA SER A 256 2.05 -20.79 -42.17
C SER A 256 2.06 -21.06 -40.67
N ASP A 257 0.90 -21.41 -40.09
CA ASP A 257 0.68 -21.59 -38.65
C ASP A 257 1.21 -20.39 -37.84
N LYS A 258 1.00 -19.16 -38.37
CA LYS A 258 1.51 -17.91 -37.77
C LYS A 258 0.42 -16.86 -37.64
N CYS A 259 0.49 -16.04 -36.60
CA CYS A 259 -0.39 -14.88 -36.45
C CYS A 259 -0.08 -13.83 -37.54
N ARG A 260 -1.10 -13.52 -38.34
CA ARG A 260 -1.06 -12.57 -39.46
C ARG A 260 -2.20 -11.58 -39.37
N ARG A 261 -2.02 -10.41 -39.96
CA ARG A 261 -3.08 -9.41 -40.09
C ARG A 261 -3.98 -9.72 -41.28
N GLU A 262 -5.29 -9.70 -41.10
CA GLU A 262 -6.28 -10.04 -42.15
C GLU A 262 -6.14 -9.16 -43.40
N SER A 263 -5.80 -7.87 -43.21
CA SER A 263 -5.55 -6.93 -44.32
C SER A 263 -4.30 -7.24 -45.17
N ASN A 264 -3.35 -8.04 -44.66
CA ASN A 264 -2.08 -8.30 -45.33
C ASN A 264 -1.44 -9.65 -44.91
N PRO A 265 -2.10 -10.77 -45.22
CA PRO A 265 -1.73 -12.08 -44.67
C PRO A 265 -0.34 -12.55 -45.11
N THR A 266 0.14 -12.09 -46.28
CA THR A 266 1.45 -12.46 -46.83
C THR A 266 2.61 -11.63 -46.27
N SER A 267 2.33 -10.62 -45.43
CA SER A 267 3.38 -9.73 -44.93
C SER A 267 4.16 -10.36 -43.78
N THR A 268 5.47 -10.47 -43.97
CA THR A 268 6.42 -10.95 -42.96
C THR A 268 6.61 -9.97 -41.80
N ASN A 269 6.15 -8.72 -41.90
CA ASN A 269 6.23 -7.73 -40.81
C ASN A 269 4.84 -7.30 -40.29
N CYS A 270 3.76 -7.95 -40.75
CA CYS A 270 2.36 -7.62 -40.41
C CYS A 270 1.97 -6.14 -40.56
N ALA A 271 2.71 -5.37 -41.35
CA ALA A 271 2.31 -4.04 -41.73
C ALA A 271 1.00 -4.09 -42.51
N VAL A 272 0.15 -3.08 -42.32
CA VAL A 272 -1.05 -2.89 -43.14
C VAL A 272 -0.63 -2.92 -44.60
N LYS A 273 -1.37 -3.67 -45.44
CA LYS A 273 -1.21 -3.55 -46.89
C LYS A 273 -1.70 -2.16 -47.25
N ILE A 274 -0.79 -1.21 -47.32
CA ILE A 274 -1.10 0.07 -47.93
C ILE A 274 -1.31 -0.25 -49.39
N VAL A 275 -2.59 -0.29 -49.79
CA VAL A 275 -2.97 -0.37 -51.19
C VAL A 275 -2.59 0.97 -51.80
N ASN A 276 -1.33 1.09 -52.19
CA ASN A 276 -0.94 2.12 -53.14
C ASN A 276 -1.43 1.62 -54.50
N ASP A 277 -2.52 2.24 -54.94
CA ASP A 277 -2.83 2.44 -56.34
C ASP A 277 -1.56 2.90 -57.08
N ASP A 278 -1.32 2.36 -58.27
CA ASP A 278 -0.14 2.60 -59.13
C ASP A 278 -0.16 4.03 -59.71
N SER A 279 -0.09 5.03 -58.84
CA SER A 279 0.13 6.44 -59.16
C SER A 279 1.35 6.92 -58.39
N ASP A 280 2.47 7.06 -59.10
CA ASP A 280 3.72 7.67 -58.65
C ASP A 280 3.50 9.07 -58.04
N ASP A 281 3.28 9.18 -56.73
CA ASP A 281 3.54 10.39 -55.92
C ASP A 281 3.57 10.00 -54.43
N PRO A 282 4.65 10.25 -53.66
CA PRO A 282 4.68 9.95 -52.23
C PRO A 282 3.62 10.80 -51.50
N ALA A 283 2.64 10.13 -50.91
CA ALA A 283 1.61 10.77 -50.08
C ALA A 283 2.27 11.59 -48.96
N ALA A 284 2.08 12.91 -49.05
CA ALA A 284 2.60 13.88 -48.11
C ALA A 284 2.04 13.64 -46.71
N ILE A 285 2.93 13.74 -45.72
CA ILE A 285 2.54 13.96 -44.34
C ILE A 285 1.92 15.37 -44.30
N VAL A 286 0.60 15.39 -44.11
CA VAL A 286 -0.25 16.59 -44.05
C VAL A 286 0.13 17.40 -42.80
N GLY A 287 0.54 18.66 -42.97
CA GLY A 287 0.77 19.54 -41.80
C GLY A 287 1.43 20.90 -42.07
N CYS A 288 2.31 21.02 -43.06
CA CYS A 288 3.02 22.28 -43.38
C CYS A 288 2.89 22.65 -44.86
N ASN A 289 2.63 23.92 -45.17
CA ASN A 289 2.35 24.45 -46.52
C ASN A 289 1.06 23.97 -47.18
N GLU A 290 0.23 23.22 -46.48
CA GLU A 290 -1.04 22.78 -47.06
C GLU A 290 -2.03 23.93 -47.12
N THR A 291 -2.89 23.94 -48.13
CA THR A 291 -3.95 24.95 -48.23
C THR A 291 -4.99 24.75 -47.13
N CYS A 292 -5.40 25.84 -46.50
CA CYS A 292 -6.39 25.82 -45.43
C CYS A 292 -7.42 26.95 -45.61
N VAL A 293 -8.59 26.80 -45.01
CA VAL A 293 -9.62 27.84 -44.93
C VAL A 293 -9.69 28.39 -43.50
N THR A 294 -9.57 27.51 -42.50
CA THR A 294 -9.59 27.85 -41.07
C THR A 294 -8.48 27.12 -40.31
N ASN A 295 -8.26 27.49 -39.04
CA ASN A 295 -7.26 26.83 -38.19
C ASN A 295 -7.57 25.34 -37.94
N SER A 296 -8.84 24.92 -38.03
CA SER A 296 -9.22 23.50 -37.86
C SER A 296 -8.77 22.62 -39.01
N ASP A 297 -8.39 23.20 -40.15
CA ASP A 297 -7.90 22.45 -41.31
C ASP A 297 -6.43 22.04 -41.16
N CYS A 298 -5.71 22.60 -40.17
CA CYS A 298 -4.32 22.28 -39.91
C CYS A 298 -4.22 21.10 -38.92
N THR A 299 -3.47 20.06 -39.31
CA THR A 299 -3.45 18.74 -38.64
C THR A 299 -2.77 18.72 -37.28
N ASN A 300 -1.96 19.74 -36.99
CA ASN A 300 -1.24 19.88 -35.73
C ASN A 300 -1.69 21.18 -35.05
N ASN A 301 -2.00 21.10 -33.75
CA ASN A 301 -2.40 22.23 -32.91
C ASN A 301 -1.38 23.38 -32.88
N ASP A 302 -0.11 23.12 -33.23
CA ASP A 302 0.95 24.13 -33.36
C ASP A 302 0.90 24.90 -34.69
N HIS A 303 0.02 24.51 -35.62
CA HIS A 303 -0.12 25.13 -36.93
C HIS A 303 -1.42 25.93 -37.02
N ILE A 304 -1.32 27.14 -37.55
CA ILE A 304 -2.44 28.04 -37.82
C ILE A 304 -2.55 28.31 -39.32
N CYS A 305 -3.76 28.63 -39.77
CA CYS A 305 -4.02 28.96 -41.15
C CYS A 305 -3.71 30.45 -41.40
N VAL A 306 -2.69 30.73 -42.23
CA VAL A 306 -2.26 32.11 -42.51
C VAL A 306 -2.21 32.40 -43.99
N THR A 307 -2.62 33.61 -44.37
CA THR A 307 -2.45 34.12 -45.73
C THR A 307 -0.96 34.43 -45.96
N THR A 308 -0.34 33.73 -46.89
CA THR A 308 1.08 33.92 -47.21
C THR A 308 1.27 35.05 -48.24
N ALA A 309 2.52 35.42 -48.52
CA ALA A 309 2.85 36.54 -49.39
C ALA A 309 2.32 36.40 -50.84
N ASP A 310 2.00 35.18 -51.28
CA ASP A 310 1.40 34.90 -52.58
C ASP A 310 -0.14 35.08 -52.61
N GLY A 311 -0.75 35.42 -51.46
CA GLY A 311 -2.19 35.57 -51.30
C GLY A 311 -2.96 34.28 -51.04
N SER A 312 -2.28 33.12 -50.99
CA SER A 312 -2.90 31.83 -50.63
C SER A 312 -2.84 31.58 -49.12
N ASN A 313 -3.87 30.91 -48.59
CA ASN A 313 -3.94 30.49 -47.19
C ASN A 313 -3.24 29.15 -47.02
N ARG A 314 -2.23 29.09 -46.13
CA ARG A 314 -1.44 27.88 -45.87
C ARG A 314 -1.28 27.61 -44.37
N CYS A 315 -1.23 26.33 -43.98
CA CYS A 315 -0.87 25.94 -42.62
C CYS A 315 0.61 26.25 -42.33
N ARG A 316 0.85 27.04 -41.28
CA ARG A 316 2.18 27.46 -40.83
C ARG A 316 2.29 27.30 -39.32
N LEU A 317 3.51 27.07 -38.83
CA LEU A 317 3.80 27.06 -37.40
C LEU A 317 3.43 28.42 -36.78
N GLU A 318 2.64 28.42 -35.71
CA GLU A 318 2.16 29.64 -35.04
C GLU A 318 3.32 30.54 -34.59
N SER A 319 4.39 29.93 -34.10
CA SER A 319 5.60 30.64 -33.66
C SER A 319 6.47 31.17 -34.80
N TYR A 320 6.25 30.74 -36.05
CA TYR A 320 7.07 31.16 -37.18
C TYR A 320 6.32 31.10 -38.54
N THR A 321 5.33 31.98 -38.69
CA THR A 321 4.38 31.99 -39.81
C THR A 321 5.01 32.28 -41.18
N SER A 322 6.21 32.87 -41.23
CA SER A 322 6.97 33.09 -42.45
C SER A 322 7.76 31.86 -42.93
N SER A 323 7.80 30.77 -42.16
CA SER A 323 8.57 29.58 -42.50
C SER A 323 7.93 28.77 -43.61
N VAL A 324 8.62 28.64 -44.73
CA VAL A 324 8.24 27.72 -45.81
C VAL A 324 8.53 26.26 -45.48
N SER A 325 9.34 25.96 -44.45
CA SER A 325 9.66 24.59 -44.04
C SER A 325 8.96 24.15 -42.76
N CYS A 326 8.25 25.05 -42.06
CA CYS A 326 7.70 24.86 -40.71
C CYS A 326 8.70 24.28 -39.69
N VAL A 327 9.99 24.52 -39.91
CA VAL A 327 11.04 24.26 -38.94
C VAL A 327 11.48 25.60 -38.35
N LEU A 328 11.63 25.63 -37.02
CA LEU A 328 12.28 26.76 -36.33
C LEU A 328 13.75 26.82 -36.76
N PRO A 329 14.28 27.99 -37.16
CA PRO A 329 15.70 28.13 -37.46
C PRO A 329 16.54 27.67 -36.27
N THR A 330 17.58 26.88 -36.51
CA THR A 330 18.53 26.49 -35.46
C THR A 330 19.16 27.76 -34.89
N GLY A 331 18.74 28.16 -33.68
CA GLY A 331 19.15 29.41 -33.03
C GLY A 331 18.07 30.48 -32.89
N ALA A 332 16.85 30.26 -33.41
CA ALA A 332 15.71 31.10 -33.06
C ALA A 332 15.25 30.76 -31.64
N THR A 333 15.41 31.70 -30.72
CA THR A 333 14.81 31.57 -29.39
C THR A 333 13.29 31.60 -29.56
N PRO A 334 12.53 30.63 -29.01
CA PRO A 334 11.07 30.63 -29.10
C PRO A 334 10.55 31.96 -28.57
N GLN A 335 9.59 32.56 -29.28
CA GLN A 335 8.91 33.76 -28.79
C GLN A 335 8.32 33.42 -27.40
N PRO A 336 8.54 34.25 -26.37
CA PRO A 336 7.95 34.03 -25.06
C PRO A 336 6.45 33.81 -25.22
N SER A 337 5.91 32.78 -24.57
CA SER A 337 4.47 32.52 -24.60
C SER A 337 3.74 33.79 -24.19
N LEU A 338 2.79 34.22 -25.02
CA LEU A 338 1.93 35.34 -24.62
C LEU A 338 1.22 34.92 -23.32
N PRO A 339 1.13 35.81 -22.32
CA PRO A 339 0.44 35.49 -21.08
C PRO A 339 -1.00 35.03 -21.41
N PRO A 340 -1.51 33.96 -20.75
CA PRO A 340 -2.79 33.32 -21.07
C PRO A 340 -4.00 34.26 -21.08
N ALA A 341 -3.87 35.40 -20.41
CA ALA A 341 -4.75 36.53 -20.58
C ALA A 341 -3.90 37.81 -20.56
N LEU A 342 -4.11 38.68 -21.54
CA LEU A 342 -3.85 40.10 -21.33
C LEU A 342 -4.66 40.50 -20.09
N PRO A 343 -4.11 41.27 -19.12
CA PRO A 343 -4.89 41.74 -18.00
C PRO A 343 -6.15 42.40 -18.56
N GLN A 344 -7.31 41.80 -18.27
CA GLN A 344 -8.60 42.38 -18.64
C GLN A 344 -8.80 43.61 -17.77
N THR A 345 -8.15 44.71 -18.11
CA THR A 345 -8.63 46.03 -17.70
C THR A 345 -9.83 46.36 -18.59
N GLY A 346 -10.91 45.61 -18.39
CA GLY A 346 -12.20 45.89 -18.99
C GLY A 346 -12.81 47.14 -18.34
N PRO A 347 -13.82 47.77 -18.98
CA PRO A 347 -14.50 48.95 -18.42
C PRO A 347 -15.10 48.74 -17.01
N GLU A 348 -15.30 47.48 -16.60
CA GLU A 348 -15.88 47.12 -15.31
C GLU A 348 -14.95 47.41 -14.13
N ASP A 349 -13.63 47.20 -14.28
CA ASP A 349 -12.66 47.47 -13.20
C ASP A 349 -12.46 48.95 -12.94
N TRP A 350 -12.48 49.76 -14.00
CA TRP A 350 -12.52 51.22 -13.90
C TRP A 350 -13.77 51.70 -13.12
N LEU A 351 -14.92 51.07 -13.37
CA LEU A 351 -16.17 51.45 -12.72
C LEU A 351 -16.16 51.13 -11.22
N ASN A 352 -15.55 50.01 -10.84
CA ASN A 352 -15.40 49.62 -9.43
C ASN A 352 -14.42 50.52 -8.69
N TRP A 353 -13.32 50.93 -9.34
CA TRP A 353 -12.38 51.89 -8.75
C TRP A 353 -13.01 53.28 -8.54
N LEU A 354 -13.82 53.75 -9.50
CA LEU A 354 -14.57 55.00 -9.38
C LEU A 354 -15.61 54.96 -8.24
N LYS A 355 -16.34 53.84 -8.09
CA LYS A 355 -17.31 53.64 -7.00
C LYS A 355 -16.62 53.68 -5.63
N ALA A 356 -15.48 53.01 -5.50
CA ALA A 356 -14.70 53.02 -4.27
C ALA A 356 -14.25 54.45 -3.90
N GLY A 357 -13.73 55.20 -4.87
CA GLY A 357 -13.32 56.59 -4.66
C GLY A 357 -14.45 57.52 -4.19
N LEU A 358 -15.66 57.35 -4.72
CA LEU A 358 -16.83 58.14 -4.31
C LEU A 358 -17.28 57.86 -2.87
N ILE A 359 -17.23 56.59 -2.44
CA ILE A 359 -17.57 56.22 -1.06
C ILE A 359 -16.60 56.86 -0.07
N THR A 360 -15.29 56.83 -0.38
CA THR A 360 -14.27 57.42 0.49
C THR A 360 -14.44 58.94 0.62
N LEU A 361 -14.76 59.63 -0.47
CA LEU A 361 -15.09 61.07 -0.45
C LEU A 361 -16.36 61.36 0.37
N GLY A 362 -17.38 60.51 0.25
CA GLY A 362 -18.61 60.62 1.02
C GLY A 362 -18.35 60.56 2.52
N ILE A 363 -17.64 59.52 2.98
CA ILE A 363 -17.30 59.34 4.39
C ILE A 363 -16.43 60.51 4.90
N GLY A 364 -15.45 60.96 4.11
CA GLY A 364 -14.61 62.11 4.47
C GLY A 364 -15.41 63.40 4.66
N SER A 365 -16.41 63.66 3.81
CA SER A 365 -17.25 64.85 3.93
C SER A 365 -18.17 64.80 5.15
N VAL A 366 -18.75 63.65 5.49
CA VAL A 366 -19.55 63.48 6.71
C VAL A 366 -18.70 63.67 7.96
N LEU A 367 -17.48 63.13 7.99
CA LEU A 367 -16.57 63.32 9.11
C LEU A 367 -16.17 64.79 9.29
N PHE A 368 -16.00 65.53 8.18
CA PHE A 368 -15.70 66.97 8.19
C PHE A 368 -16.86 67.82 8.72
N PHE A 369 -18.13 67.41 8.51
CA PHE A 369 -19.29 68.13 9.06
C PHE A 369 -19.59 67.80 10.53
N LEU A 370 -19.00 66.74 11.08
CA LEU A 370 -19.15 66.34 12.49
C LEU A 370 -18.04 66.88 13.41
N LEU A 371 -16.99 67.47 12.84
CA LEU A 371 -15.95 68.25 13.52
C LEU A 371 -16.25 69.74 13.39
#